data_AF-A0AAW0EZU4-F1
#
_entry.id   AF-A0AAW0EZU4-F1
#
_cell.length_a   1.000
_cell.length_b   1.000
_cell.length_c   1.000
_cell.angle_alpha   90.00
_cell.angle_beta   90.00
_cell.angle_gamma   90.00
#
_symmetry.space_group_name_H-M   'P 1'
#
loop_
_entity.id
_entity.type
_entity.pdbx_description
1 polymer ?
#
loop_
_entity_poly.entity_id
_entity_poly.type
_entity_poly.pdbx_seq_one_letter_code
_entity_poly.pdbx_strand_id
1 'polypeptide(L)'
;MAESVEVLQWRINHAIENQVAPLEANHISELLAASLALDNSNEQLRLLDYRWQTHLDKQYVQLHHLDEFLEGLVQHLLKKKPERPLEELLLFLETERKQ
;
A
#
# COMPACT_ATOMS: atom_id res chain seq x y z
N MET A 1 -16.30 -3.43 20.26
CA MET A 1 -17.42 -2.50 19.94
C MET A 1 -17.11 -1.91 18.59
N ALA A 2 -18.08 -1.87 17.67
CA ALA A 2 -17.92 -1.09 16.44
C ALA A 2 -17.81 0.40 16.81
N GLU A 3 -16.82 1.11 16.29
CA GLU A 3 -16.81 2.57 16.36
C GLU A 3 -17.86 3.12 15.39
N SER A 4 -18.40 4.31 15.66
CA SER A 4 -19.28 4.96 14.68
C SER A 4 -18.49 5.33 13.43
N VAL A 5 -19.17 5.35 12.28
CA VAL A 5 -18.58 5.73 10.99
C VAL A 5 -17.90 7.11 11.06
N GLU A 6 -18.48 8.05 11.81
CA GLU A 6 -17.95 9.40 12.02
C GLU A 6 -16.60 9.41 12.75
N VAL A 7 -16.45 8.56 13.77
CA VAL A 7 -15.18 8.44 14.53
C VAL A 7 -14.10 7.82 13.65
N LEU A 8 -14.43 6.77 12.90
CA LEU A 8 -13.50 6.15 11.93
C LEU A 8 -13.07 7.16 10.86
N GLN A 9 -14.02 7.94 10.34
CA GLN A 9 -13.74 8.99 9.37
C GLN A 9 -12.77 10.03 9.92
N TRP A 10 -12.99 10.50 11.16
CA TRP A 10 -12.09 11.45 11.81
C TRP A 10 -10.67 10.88 11.98
N ARG A 11 -10.56 9.63 12.48
CA ARG A 11 -9.26 8.96 12.65
C ARG A 11 -8.51 8.80 11.33
N ILE A 12 -9.20 8.33 10.29
CA ILE A 12 -8.61 8.14 8.96
C ILE A 12 -8.17 9.48 8.37
N ASN A 13 -9.00 10.53 8.46
CA ASN A 13 -8.63 11.86 7.99
C ASN A 13 -7.37 12.36 8.71
N HIS A 14 -7.35 12.27 10.03
CA HIS A 14 -6.22 12.69 10.84
C HIS A 14 -4.95 11.89 10.53
N ALA A 15 -5.06 10.57 10.32
CA ALA A 15 -3.92 9.74 9.95
C ALA A 15 -3.37 10.08 8.56
N ILE A 16 -4.26 10.34 7.58
CA ILE A 16 -3.88 10.76 6.23
C ILE A 16 -3.19 12.12 6.26
N GLU A 17 -3.72 13.08 7.00
CA GLU A 17 -3.15 14.43 7.14
C GLU A 17 -1.74 14.40 7.75
N ASN A 18 -1.51 13.48 8.69
CA ASN A 18 -0.22 13.31 9.35
C ASN A 18 0.73 12.32 8.63
N GLN A 19 0.32 11.78 7.47
CA GLN A 19 1.12 10.81 6.70
C GLN A 19 1.59 9.62 7.54
N VAL A 20 0.66 9.04 8.31
CA VAL A 20 0.98 7.90 9.17
C VAL A 20 1.54 6.75 8.33
N ALA A 21 2.68 6.22 8.76
CA ALA A 21 3.34 5.13 8.05
C ALA A 21 2.50 3.83 8.13
N PRO A 22 2.59 2.94 7.12
CA PRO A 22 1.84 1.68 7.13
C PRO A 22 2.10 0.79 8.35
N LEU A 23 3.29 0.88 8.95
CA LEU A 23 3.64 0.12 10.16
C LEU A 23 2.87 0.58 11.41
N GLU A 24 2.45 1.84 11.44
CA GLU A 24 1.73 2.48 12.54
C GLU A 24 0.20 2.47 12.32
N ALA A 25 -0.24 2.05 11.14
CA ALA A 25 -1.62 2.06 10.66
C ALA A 25 -2.48 0.89 11.18
N ASN A 26 -1.87 -0.14 11.78
CA ASN A 26 -2.53 -1.42 12.12
C ASN A 26 -3.83 -1.24 12.90
N HIS A 27 -3.84 -0.35 13.90
CA HIS A 27 -5.00 -0.15 14.75
C HIS A 27 -6.22 0.39 13.97
N ILE A 28 -6.01 1.34 13.05
CA ILE A 28 -7.09 1.91 12.24
C ILE A 28 -7.62 0.85 11.26
N SER A 29 -6.72 0.08 10.65
CA SER A 29 -7.07 -1.02 9.74
C SER A 29 -7.90 -2.10 10.44
N GLU A 30 -7.53 -2.49 11.67
CA GLU A 30 -8.28 -3.46 12.48
C GLU A 30 -9.69 -2.97 12.83
N LEU A 31 -9.82 -1.69 13.23
CA LEU A 31 -11.12 -1.09 13.54
C LEU A 31 -12.04 -1.03 12.31
N LEU A 32 -11.48 -0.71 11.15
CA LEU A 32 -12.20 -0.62 9.90
C LEU A 32 -12.65 -2.00 9.40
N ALA A 33 -11.76 -3.00 9.48
CA ALA A 33 -12.07 -4.39 9.15
C ALA A 33 -13.16 -4.96 10.07
N ALA A 34 -13.07 -4.70 11.38
CA ALA A 34 -14.10 -5.11 12.34
C ALA A 34 -15.45 -4.45 12.06
N SER A 35 -15.46 -3.17 11.65
CA SER A 35 -16.69 -2.43 11.35
C SER A 35 -17.33 -2.91 10.04
N LEU A 36 -16.53 -3.19 9.01
CA LEU A 36 -17.00 -3.80 7.76
C LEU A 36 -17.51 -5.23 7.94
N ALA A 37 -16.90 -6.01 8.84
CA ALA A 37 -17.38 -7.36 9.15
C ALA A 37 -18.78 -7.35 9.80
N LEU A 38 -19.14 -6.25 10.48
CA LEU A 38 -20.45 -6.09 11.10
C LEU A 38 -21.49 -5.53 10.13
N ASP A 39 -21.11 -4.61 9.24
CA ASP A 39 -22.00 -4.06 8.22
C ASP A 39 -21.26 -3.75 6.91
N ASN A 40 -21.08 -4.79 6.08
CA ASN A 40 -20.46 -4.67 4.76
C ASN A 40 -21.39 -4.04 3.71
N SER A 41 -22.66 -3.81 4.03
CA SER A 41 -23.58 -3.13 3.12
C SER A 41 -23.45 -1.60 3.19
N ASN A 42 -22.77 -1.10 4.23
CA ASN A 42 -22.57 0.32 4.45
C ASN A 42 -21.59 0.93 3.44
N GLU A 43 -22.12 1.72 2.50
CA GLU A 43 -21.33 2.40 1.47
C GLU A 43 -20.29 3.37 2.04
N GLN A 44 -20.60 4.04 3.16
CA GLN A 44 -19.68 4.99 3.78
C GLN A 44 -18.46 4.27 4.37
N LEU A 45 -18.66 3.13 5.03
CA LEU A 45 -17.56 2.31 5.55
C LEU A 45 -16.68 1.77 4.41
N ARG A 46 -17.29 1.32 3.31
CA ARG A 46 -16.54 0.84 2.14
C ARG A 46 -15.73 1.96 1.47
N LEU A 47 -16.27 3.17 1.41
CA LEU A 47 -15.56 4.34 0.88
C LEU A 47 -14.38 4.72 1.79
N LEU A 48 -14.57 4.67 3.11
CA LEU A 48 -13.50 4.92 4.08
C LEU A 48 -12.38 3.88 3.95
N ASP A 49 -12.73 2.61 3.80
CA ASP A 49 -11.76 1.53 3.56
C ASP A 49 -10.98 1.74 2.27
N TYR A 50 -11.65 1.98 1.15
CA TYR A 50 -10.97 2.28 -0.11
C TYR A 50 -9.99 3.46 0.02
N ARG A 51 -10.41 4.55 0.67
CA ARG A 51 -9.56 5.73 0.85
C ARG A 51 -8.37 5.44 1.75
N TRP A 52 -8.57 4.64 2.80
CA TRP A 52 -7.52 4.23 3.71
C TRP A 52 -6.50 3.32 3.04
N GLN A 53 -6.94 2.26 2.36
CA GLN A 53 -6.05 1.36 1.59
C GLN A 53 -5.26 2.14 0.53
N THR A 54 -5.93 3.03 -0.22
CA THR A 54 -5.26 3.88 -1.22
C THR A 54 -4.16 4.75 -0.61
N HIS A 55 -4.36 5.25 0.62
CA HIS A 55 -3.34 6.01 1.32
C HIS A 55 -2.15 5.13 1.72
N LEU A 56 -2.42 3.97 2.32
CA LEU A 56 -1.39 3.02 2.75
C LEU A 56 -0.56 2.50 1.56
N ASP A 57 -1.20 2.19 0.44
CA ASP A 57 -0.52 1.76 -0.78
C ASP A 57 0.45 2.83 -1.29
N LYS A 58 0.00 4.10 -1.32
CA LYS A 58 0.87 5.22 -1.71
C LYS A 58 2.03 5.40 -0.75
N GLN A 59 1.78 5.31 0.55
CA GLN A 59 2.85 5.40 1.56
C GLN A 59 3.84 4.25 1.43
N TYR A 60 3.38 3.03 1.15
CA TYR A 60 4.24 1.87 0.94
C TYR A 60 5.13 2.03 -0.30
N VAL A 61 4.55 2.46 -1.43
CA VAL A 61 5.30 2.76 -2.66
C VAL A 61 6.40 3.80 -2.41
N GLN A 62 6.05 4.88 -1.70
CA GLN A 62 7.00 5.94 -1.37
C GLN A 62 8.09 5.49 -0.40
N LEU A 63 7.71 4.81 0.69
CA LEU A 63 8.64 4.36 1.73
C LEU A 63 9.70 3.37 1.19
N HIS A 64 9.30 2.54 0.23
CA HIS A 64 10.18 1.53 -0.36
C HIS A 64 10.75 1.93 -1.72
N HIS A 65 10.57 3.18 -2.16
CA HIS A 65 11.05 3.69 -3.46
C HIS A 65 10.68 2.75 -4.64
N LEU A 66 9.48 2.16 -4.60
CA LEU A 66 9.10 1.12 -5.57
C LEU A 66 9.04 1.66 -7.00
N ASP A 67 8.69 2.94 -7.16
CA ASP A 67 8.67 3.60 -8.47
C ASP A 67 10.07 3.62 -9.09
N GLU A 68 11.09 4.02 -8.33
CA GLU A 68 12.49 4.06 -8.77
C GLU A 68 13.02 2.65 -9.06
N PHE A 69 12.69 1.70 -8.20
CA PHE A 69 13.07 0.30 -8.35
C PHE A 69 12.49 -0.32 -9.63
N LEU A 70 11.19 -0.13 -9.88
CA LEU A 70 10.52 -0.64 -11.07
C LEU A 70 11.04 0.05 -12.34
N GLU A 71 11.31 1.36 -12.29
CA GLU A 71 11.95 2.07 -13.38
C GLU A 71 13.34 1.48 -13.70
N GLY A 72 14.18 1.28 -12.68
CA GLY A 72 15.50 0.67 -12.83
C GLY A 72 15.45 -0.72 -13.47
N LEU A 73 14.48 -1.54 -13.04
CA LEU A 73 14.23 -2.87 -13.58
C LEU A 73 13.82 -2.84 -15.06
N VAL A 74 12.90 -1.94 -15.44
CA VAL A 74 12.48 -1.77 -16.84
C VAL A 74 13.64 -1.26 -17.70
N GLN A 75 14.39 -0.27 -17.23
CA GLN A 75 15.56 0.28 -17.94
C GLN A 75 16.62 -0.80 -18.17
N HIS A 76 16.86 -1.67 -17.19
CA HIS A 76 17.79 -2.79 -17.30
C HIS A 76 17.38 -3.77 -18.41
N LEU A 77 16.09 -4.16 -18.44
CA LEU A 77 15.56 -5.02 -19.50
C LEU A 77 15.63 -4.37 -20.88
N LEU A 78 15.25 -3.10 -21.00
CA LEU A 78 15.28 -2.37 -22.27
C LEU A 78 16.71 -2.18 -22.80
N LYS A 79 17.70 -2.07 -21.91
CA LYS A 79 19.11 -1.97 -22.26
C LYS A 79 19.68 -3.30 -22.72
N LYS A 80 19.40 -4.39 -22.00
CA LYS A 80 19.95 -5.72 -22.32
C LYS A 80 19.20 -6.42 -23.46
N LYS A 81 17.89 -6.16 -23.61
CA LYS A 81 16.97 -6.84 -24.54
C LYS A 81 17.19 -8.36 -24.56
N PRO A 82 17.19 -9.02 -23.40
CA PRO A 82 17.48 -10.44 -23.32
C PRO A 82 16.40 -11.25 -24.05
N GLU A 83 16.79 -12.37 -24.66
CA GLU A 83 15.84 -13.33 -25.25
C GLU A 83 14.94 -13.96 -24.17
N ARG A 84 15.43 -13.98 -22.92
CA ARG A 84 14.73 -14.53 -21.75
C ARG A 84 14.60 -13.46 -20.65
N PRO A 85 13.65 -12.52 -20.80
CA PRO A 85 13.51 -11.39 -19.87
C PRO A 85 13.22 -11.81 -18.43
N LEU A 86 12.44 -12.87 -18.21
CA LEU A 86 12.13 -13.33 -16.85
C LEU A 86 13.36 -13.86 -16.10
N GLU A 87 14.26 -14.58 -16.79
CA GLU A 87 15.52 -15.06 -16.18
C GLU A 87 16.44 -13.89 -15.81
N GLU A 88 16.53 -12.88 -16.68
CA GLU A 88 17.32 -11.68 -16.41
C GLU A 88 16.73 -10.85 -15.25
N LEU A 89 15.41 -10.80 -15.11
CA LEU A 89 14.76 -10.18 -13.96
C LEU A 89 15.13 -10.88 -12.65
N LEU A 90 15.10 -12.21 -12.62
CA LEU A 90 15.49 -12.96 -11.41
C LEU A 90 16.93 -12.64 -11.00
N LEU A 91 17.85 -12.60 -11.97
CA LEU A 91 19.25 -12.23 -11.71
C LEU A 91 19.38 -10.81 -11.16
N PHE A 92 18.64 -9.85 -11.73
CA PHE A 92 18.62 -8.47 -11.24
C PHE A 92 18.12 -8.38 -9.79
N LEU A 93 17.01 -9.07 -9.48
CA LEU A 93 16.47 -9.12 -8.11
C LEU A 93 17.45 -9.75 -7.12
N GLU A 94 18.18 -10.79 -7.53
CA GLU A 94 19.22 -11.42 -6.70
C GLU A 94 20.41 -10.50 -6.43
N THR A 95 20.74 -9.59 -7.35
CA THR A 95 21.79 -8.59 -7.15
C THR A 95 21.38 -7.48 -6.19
N GLU A 96 20.14 -7.00 -6.29
CA GLU A 96 19.61 -5.97 -5.38
C GLU A 96 19.50 -6.49 -3.94
N ARG A 97 19.19 -7.79 -3.74
CA ARG A 97 19.11 -8.40 -2.40
C ARG A 97 20.46 -8.47 -1.65
N LYS A 98 21.58 -8.31 -2.35
CA LYS A 98 22.94 -8.41 -1.78
C LYS A 98 23.56 -7.04 -1.45
N GLN A 99 22.94 -5.96 -1.89
CA GLN A 99 23.32 -4.58 -1.55
C GLN A 99 22.65 -4.17 -0.24
#